data_AF-A0AAE9J1P3-F1
#
_entry.id   AF-A0AAE9J1P3-F1
#
_cell.length_a   1.000
_cell.length_b   1.000
_cell.length_c   1.000
_cell.angle_alpha   90.00
_cell.angle_beta   90.00
_cell.angle_gamma   90.00
#
_symmetry.space_group_name_H-M   'P 1'
#
loop_
_entity.id
_entity.type
_entity.pdbx_description
1 polymer ?
#
loop_
_entity_poly.entity_id
_entity_poly.type
_entity_poly.pdbx_seq_one_letter_code
_entity_poly.pdbx_strand_id
1 'polypeptide(L)'
;MSERGGQPPPKKRRTNDRQRSKSADLTVNNEYEDVVEKLKGADKESAVKAAKKLKQMLSNAAKIGGFVAHRRNLEDLVSVFSRETALLGTSMYHEDIHRYSISILANCCYIDKTTSTGNQIRRASRSFLDQAVRIFESTTSNIEIRVATCRLIGNLCNNKELVTSWLSSNTILFDRIALLLESTNENIVTQCLRIFLFLSNHSFTRVKRLL
;
A
#
# COMPACT_ATOMS: atom_id res chain seq x y z
N MET A 1 35.07 -14.78 -65.13
CA MET A 1 33.88 -15.52 -64.64
C MET A 1 33.81 -15.35 -63.13
N SER A 2 32.59 -15.38 -62.59
CA SER A 2 32.08 -14.46 -61.57
C SER A 2 32.61 -14.58 -60.14
N GLU A 3 32.44 -13.45 -59.48
CA GLU A 3 32.93 -13.02 -58.18
C GLU A 3 32.25 -13.69 -56.98
N ARG A 4 33.00 -13.68 -55.88
CA ARG A 4 32.64 -14.10 -54.53
C ARG A 4 31.48 -13.25 -53.99
N GLY A 5 30.47 -13.91 -53.43
CA GLY A 5 29.31 -13.29 -52.82
C GLY A 5 29.69 -12.31 -51.71
N GLY A 6 29.36 -11.03 -51.95
CA GLY A 6 29.53 -9.93 -51.01
C GLY A 6 28.52 -9.97 -49.87
N GLN A 7 29.03 -9.75 -48.65
CA GLN A 7 28.25 -9.47 -47.45
C GLN A 7 27.39 -8.21 -47.62
N PRO A 8 26.13 -8.20 -47.16
CA PRO A 8 25.37 -6.97 -47.02
C PRO A 8 25.80 -6.18 -45.76
N PRO A 9 25.80 -4.84 -45.80
CA PRO A 9 26.37 -4.00 -44.75
C PRO A 9 25.53 -3.98 -43.46
N PRO A 10 26.14 -3.65 -42.30
CA PRO A 10 25.47 -3.69 -41.00
C PRO A 10 24.40 -2.60 -40.87
N LYS A 11 23.16 -3.01 -40.60
CA LYS A 11 22.05 -2.08 -40.29
C LYS A 11 22.37 -1.32 -38.99
N LYS A 12 22.50 0.01 -39.11
CA LYS A 12 22.68 0.98 -38.03
C LYS A 12 21.73 0.69 -36.85
N ARG A 13 22.30 0.60 -35.65
CA ARG A 13 21.61 0.62 -34.35
C ARG A 13 20.59 1.76 -34.32
N ARG A 14 19.31 1.45 -34.21
CA ARG A 14 18.31 2.37 -33.66
C ARG A 14 18.33 2.21 -32.14
N THR A 15 18.90 3.19 -31.46
CA THR A 15 18.61 3.50 -30.07
C THR A 15 17.12 3.79 -29.96
N ASN A 16 16.33 2.81 -29.51
CA ASN A 16 14.95 3.11 -29.13
C ASN A 16 14.98 3.79 -27.77
N ASP A 17 14.81 5.10 -27.89
CA ASP A 17 14.42 6.04 -26.87
C ASP A 17 13.41 5.46 -25.88
N ARG A 18 13.62 5.92 -24.66
CA ARG A 18 12.72 5.88 -23.51
C ARG A 18 11.24 6.04 -23.93
N GLN A 19 10.56 4.94 -24.23
CA GLN A 19 9.13 4.85 -23.99
C GLN A 19 8.93 4.61 -22.50
N ARG A 20 9.18 5.68 -21.73
CA ARG A 20 8.55 5.90 -20.45
C ARG A 20 7.06 5.94 -20.78
N SER A 21 6.38 4.83 -20.52
CA SER A 21 4.94 4.70 -20.64
C SER A 21 4.34 5.88 -19.88
N LYS A 22 3.92 6.91 -20.62
CA LYS A 22 2.95 7.90 -20.16
C LYS A 22 1.64 7.14 -19.99
N SER A 23 1.57 6.32 -18.95
CA SER A 23 0.29 5.87 -18.40
C SER A 23 -0.44 7.14 -18.05
N ALA A 24 -1.56 7.36 -18.75
CA ALA A 24 -2.42 8.53 -18.68
C ALA A 24 -2.39 9.21 -17.31
N ASP A 25 -1.58 10.27 -17.18
CA ASP A 25 -1.96 11.39 -16.32
C ASP A 25 -3.22 11.93 -16.98
N LEU A 26 -4.36 11.40 -16.56
CA LEU A 26 -5.64 12.04 -16.80
C LEU A 26 -5.46 13.47 -16.29
N THR A 27 -5.51 14.42 -17.22
CA THR A 27 -5.58 15.88 -17.00
C THR A 27 -6.91 16.27 -16.34
N VAL A 28 -7.37 15.44 -15.40
CA VAL A 28 -8.49 15.68 -14.51
C VAL A 28 -7.88 16.40 -13.32
N ASN A 29 -8.37 17.60 -13.02
CA ASN A 29 -8.00 18.34 -11.83
C ASN A 29 -8.06 17.41 -10.61
N ASN A 30 -6.91 17.14 -10.00
CA ASN A 30 -6.82 16.31 -8.82
C ASN A 30 -7.34 17.09 -7.62
N GLU A 31 -8.64 16.97 -7.32
CA GLU A 31 -9.29 17.71 -6.21
C GLU A 31 -8.68 17.44 -4.82
N TYR A 32 -7.82 16.43 -4.71
CA TYR A 32 -7.16 16.01 -3.47
C TYR A 32 -5.76 16.60 -3.30
N GLU A 33 -5.13 17.14 -4.36
CA GLU A 33 -3.71 17.51 -4.38
C GLU A 33 -3.34 18.47 -3.25
N ASP A 34 -4.07 19.58 -3.11
CA ASP A 34 -3.82 20.58 -2.07
C ASP A 34 -3.92 20.00 -0.65
N VAL A 35 -4.84 19.05 -0.43
CA VAL A 35 -5.06 18.45 0.88
C VAL A 35 -3.94 17.45 1.19
N VAL A 36 -3.52 16.68 0.20
CA VAL A 36 -2.42 15.71 0.33
C VAL A 36 -1.07 16.41 0.50
N GLU A 37 -0.82 17.53 -0.20
CA GLU A 37 0.39 18.34 0.00
C GLU A 37 0.46 18.91 1.42
N LYS A 38 -0.65 19.42 1.98
CA LYS A 38 -0.71 19.88 3.37
C LYS A 38 -0.48 18.76 4.39
N LEU A 39 -0.92 17.55 4.10
CA LEU A 39 -0.70 16.37 4.95
C LEU A 39 0.79 15.98 5.04
N LYS A 40 1.56 16.23 3.96
CA LYS A 40 3.00 16.02 3.91
C LYS A 40 3.81 17.13 4.57
N GLY A 41 3.21 18.29 4.82
CA GLY A 41 3.87 19.45 5.43
C GLY A 41 4.43 19.18 6.83
N ALA A 42 5.36 20.04 7.25
CA ALA A 42 6.00 19.96 8.57
C ALA A 42 5.12 20.52 9.70
N ASP A 43 4.12 21.34 9.39
CA ASP A 43 3.21 21.90 10.39
C ASP A 43 2.18 20.85 10.85
N LYS A 44 2.31 20.43 12.11
CA LYS A 44 1.48 19.38 12.71
C LYS A 44 -0.01 19.73 12.67
N GLU A 45 -0.38 20.94 13.02
CA GLU A 45 -1.79 21.31 13.15
C GLU A 45 -2.48 21.33 11.79
N SER A 46 -1.83 21.92 10.78
CA SER A 46 -2.30 21.90 9.40
C SER A 46 -2.37 20.49 8.83
N ALA A 47 -1.37 19.64 9.10
CA ALA A 47 -1.35 18.27 8.63
C ALA A 47 -2.49 17.43 9.24
N VAL A 48 -2.79 17.60 10.54
CA VAL A 48 -3.93 16.92 11.19
C VAL A 48 -5.26 17.40 10.62
N LYS A 49 -5.44 18.72 10.40
CA LYS A 49 -6.64 19.27 9.75
C LYS A 49 -6.80 18.72 8.32
N ALA A 50 -5.72 18.64 7.56
CA ALA A 50 -5.69 18.06 6.23
C ALA A 50 -6.05 16.56 6.25
N ALA A 51 -5.51 15.79 7.19
CA ALA A 51 -5.82 14.36 7.36
C ALA A 51 -7.31 14.12 7.61
N LYS A 52 -7.91 14.91 8.52
CA LYS A 52 -9.34 14.89 8.81
C LYS A 52 -10.18 15.24 7.58
N LYS A 53 -9.82 16.32 6.89
CA LYS A 53 -10.51 16.76 5.67
C LYS A 53 -10.43 15.68 4.58
N LEU A 54 -9.26 15.09 4.36
CA LEU A 54 -9.08 14.03 3.38
C LEU A 54 -9.98 12.83 3.71
N LYS A 55 -10.00 12.38 4.96
CA LYS A 55 -10.89 11.29 5.40
C LYS A 55 -12.37 11.61 5.16
N GLN A 56 -12.80 12.85 5.37
CA GLN A 56 -14.17 13.29 5.10
C GLN A 56 -14.49 13.34 3.60
N MET A 57 -13.54 13.80 2.77
CA MET A 57 -13.70 13.80 1.31
C MET A 57 -13.83 12.37 0.77
N LEU A 58 -13.14 11.41 1.37
CA LEU A 58 -13.17 9.99 1.03
C LEU A 58 -14.30 9.23 1.75
N SER A 59 -15.51 9.80 1.75
CA SER A 59 -16.66 9.30 2.50
C SER A 59 -17.35 8.06 1.91
N ASN A 60 -17.12 7.75 0.63
CA ASN A 60 -17.78 6.64 -0.06
C ASN A 60 -16.89 6.01 -1.16
N ALA A 61 -17.37 4.91 -1.71
CA ALA A 61 -16.66 4.13 -2.71
C ALA A 61 -16.30 4.93 -3.98
N ALA A 62 -17.17 5.83 -4.44
CA ALA A 62 -16.93 6.63 -5.64
C ALA A 62 -15.80 7.63 -5.43
N LYS A 63 -15.80 8.34 -4.29
CA LYS A 63 -14.73 9.27 -3.92
C LYS A 63 -13.40 8.57 -3.68
N ILE A 64 -13.41 7.40 -3.05
CA ILE A 64 -12.22 6.56 -2.90
C ILE A 64 -11.71 6.10 -4.28
N GLY A 65 -12.60 5.67 -5.18
CA GLY A 65 -12.27 5.29 -6.55
C GLY A 65 -11.59 6.42 -7.34
N GLY A 66 -12.13 7.64 -7.25
CA GLY A 66 -11.52 8.84 -7.84
C GLY A 66 -10.14 9.14 -7.26
N PHE A 67 -9.97 9.01 -5.93
CA PHE A 67 -8.69 9.22 -5.27
C PHE A 67 -7.61 8.24 -5.73
N VAL A 68 -7.91 6.93 -5.75
CA VAL A 68 -6.93 5.88 -6.14
C VAL A 68 -6.66 5.79 -7.64
N ALA A 69 -7.52 6.40 -8.47
CA ALA A 69 -7.29 6.54 -9.90
C ALA A 69 -6.08 7.46 -10.19
N HIS A 70 -5.80 8.43 -9.31
CA HIS A 70 -4.62 9.27 -9.38
C HIS A 70 -3.45 8.65 -8.59
N ARG A 71 -2.53 7.99 -9.30
CA ARG A 71 -1.39 7.25 -8.70
C ARG A 71 -0.64 8.04 -7.62
N ARG A 72 -0.41 9.34 -7.85
CA ARG A 72 0.36 10.21 -6.93
C ARG A 72 -0.31 10.36 -5.57
N ASN A 73 -1.64 10.36 -5.51
CA ASN A 73 -2.38 10.49 -4.25
C ASN A 73 -2.07 9.36 -3.28
N LEU A 74 -2.04 8.13 -3.79
CA LEU A 74 -1.76 6.95 -2.98
C LEU A 74 -0.27 6.87 -2.62
N GLU A 75 0.63 7.25 -3.54
CA GLU A 75 2.07 7.33 -3.27
C GLU A 75 2.39 8.33 -2.15
N ASP A 76 1.81 9.52 -2.20
CA ASP A 76 1.97 10.55 -1.18
C ASP A 76 1.42 10.09 0.18
N LEU A 77 0.26 9.40 0.18
CA LEU A 77 -0.30 8.85 1.41
C LEU A 77 0.57 7.73 2.01
N VAL A 78 1.17 6.88 1.18
CA VAL A 78 2.14 5.87 1.61
C VAL A 78 3.43 6.52 2.14
N SER A 79 3.85 7.65 1.57
CA SER A 79 4.98 8.44 2.08
C SER A 79 4.68 9.00 3.48
N VAL A 80 3.45 9.49 3.72
CA VAL A 80 3.01 9.95 5.06
C VAL A 80 3.03 8.79 6.05
N PHE A 81 2.44 7.64 5.70
CA PHE A 81 2.51 6.42 6.52
C PHE A 81 3.95 6.02 6.87
N SER A 82 4.83 6.02 5.86
CA SER A 82 6.23 5.67 6.01
C SER A 82 6.98 6.61 6.95
N ARG A 83 6.73 7.92 6.81
CA ARG A 83 7.31 8.96 7.67
C ARG A 83 6.86 8.77 9.12
N GLU A 84 5.56 8.65 9.37
CA GLU A 84 5.06 8.49 10.74
C GLU A 84 5.54 7.19 11.38
N THR A 85 5.63 6.11 10.60
CA THR A 85 6.24 4.85 11.06
C THR A 85 7.72 5.04 11.42
N ALA A 86 8.47 5.80 10.62
CA ALA A 86 9.87 6.09 10.88
C ALA A 86 10.08 6.85 12.19
N LEU A 87 9.15 7.76 12.50
CA LEU A 87 9.18 8.62 13.69
C LEU A 87 8.62 7.96 14.96
N LEU A 88 8.04 6.75 14.89
CA LEU A 88 7.51 6.03 16.06
C LEU A 88 8.48 6.03 17.24
N GLY A 89 8.00 6.47 18.41
CA GLY A 89 8.79 6.56 19.64
C GLY A 89 9.62 7.84 19.79
N THR A 90 9.58 8.76 18.82
CA THR A 90 10.27 10.06 18.90
C THR A 90 9.29 11.19 19.27
N SER A 91 9.82 12.33 19.72
CA SER A 91 9.03 13.55 19.98
C SER A 91 8.37 14.15 18.73
N MET A 92 8.89 13.81 17.55
CA MET A 92 8.38 14.26 16.25
C MET A 92 7.23 13.37 15.74
N TYR A 93 6.93 12.27 16.43
CA TYR A 93 5.85 11.37 16.06
C TYR A 93 4.48 12.02 16.16
N HIS A 94 3.63 11.85 15.14
CA HIS A 94 2.26 12.37 15.15
C HIS A 94 1.24 11.24 15.03
N GLU A 95 0.83 10.73 16.19
CA GLU A 95 -0.10 9.59 16.31
C GLU A 95 -1.39 9.77 15.48
N ASP A 96 -2.02 10.95 15.54
CA ASP A 96 -3.23 11.22 14.77
C ASP A 96 -2.99 11.10 13.26
N ILE A 97 -1.91 11.68 12.74
CA ILE A 97 -1.56 11.62 11.31
C ILE A 97 -1.32 10.17 10.90
N HIS A 98 -0.62 9.41 11.75
CA HIS A 98 -0.37 8.00 11.50
C HIS A 98 -1.68 7.20 11.44
N ARG A 99 -2.57 7.41 12.42
CA ARG A 99 -3.89 6.77 12.47
C ARG A 99 -4.75 7.13 11.25
N TYR A 100 -4.78 8.39 10.83
CA TYR A 100 -5.53 8.81 9.63
C TYR A 100 -4.96 8.18 8.35
N SER A 101 -3.63 8.21 8.17
CA SER A 101 -3.00 7.63 6.97
C SER A 101 -3.27 6.13 6.85
N ILE A 102 -3.12 5.36 7.93
CA ILE A 102 -3.45 3.92 7.97
C ILE A 102 -4.94 3.70 7.69
N SER A 103 -5.81 4.49 8.32
CA SER A 103 -7.26 4.35 8.17
C SER A 103 -7.71 4.60 6.73
N ILE A 104 -7.16 5.62 6.06
CA ILE A 104 -7.46 5.94 4.67
C ILE A 104 -6.91 4.86 3.74
N LEU A 105 -5.66 4.41 3.92
CA LEU A 105 -5.09 3.29 3.14
C LEU A 105 -5.93 2.03 3.26
N ALA A 106 -6.38 1.70 4.48
CA ALA A 106 -7.21 0.55 4.73
C ALA A 106 -8.56 0.67 4.02
N ASN A 107 -9.18 1.86 4.01
CA ASN A 107 -10.42 2.09 3.29
C ASN A 107 -10.24 1.96 1.77
N CYS A 108 -9.11 2.47 1.22
CA CYS A 108 -8.78 2.30 -0.19
C CYS A 108 -8.70 0.81 -0.57
N CYS A 109 -7.98 0.01 0.22
CA CYS A 109 -7.85 -1.44 -0.01
C CYS A 109 -9.16 -2.21 0.23
N TYR A 110 -10.08 -1.67 1.04
CA TYR A 110 -11.37 -2.30 1.27
C TYR A 110 -12.33 -2.11 0.08
N ILE A 111 -12.35 -0.90 -0.49
CA ILE A 111 -13.20 -0.55 -1.62
C ILE A 111 -12.68 -1.17 -2.91
N ASP A 112 -11.37 -1.06 -3.16
CA ASP A 112 -10.75 -1.71 -4.30
C ASP A 112 -10.47 -3.19 -4.00
N LYS A 113 -11.41 -4.05 -4.41
CA LYS A 113 -11.28 -5.51 -4.27
C LYS A 113 -10.32 -6.13 -5.30
N THR A 114 -9.80 -5.35 -6.24
CA THR A 114 -8.80 -5.81 -7.23
C THR A 114 -7.40 -5.79 -6.63
N THR A 115 -6.37 -6.02 -7.45
CA THR A 115 -4.97 -5.86 -7.04
C THR A 115 -4.42 -4.45 -7.20
N SER A 116 -5.17 -3.52 -7.81
CA SER A 116 -4.63 -2.23 -8.24
C SER A 116 -4.06 -1.41 -7.09
N THR A 117 -4.87 -1.13 -6.07
CA THR A 117 -4.48 -0.34 -4.88
C THR A 117 -3.32 -1.00 -4.13
N GLY A 118 -3.39 -2.31 -3.90
CA GLY A 118 -2.30 -3.05 -3.23
C GLY A 118 -0.99 -3.02 -4.02
N ASN A 119 -1.04 -3.17 -5.34
CA ASN A 119 0.13 -3.06 -6.20
C ASN A 119 0.69 -1.62 -6.25
N GLN A 120 -0.16 -0.61 -6.17
CA GLN A 120 0.28 0.78 -6.04
C GLN A 120 1.01 1.00 -4.71
N ILE A 121 0.49 0.49 -3.59
CA ILE A 121 1.16 0.56 -2.28
C ILE A 121 2.52 -0.15 -2.32
N ARG A 122 2.57 -1.38 -2.85
CA ARG A 122 3.81 -2.16 -3.02
C ARG A 122 4.87 -1.40 -3.81
N ARG A 123 4.47 -0.67 -4.85
CA ARG A 123 5.39 0.14 -5.68
C ARG A 123 5.83 1.42 -4.97
N ALA A 124 4.93 2.05 -4.23
CA ALA A 124 5.19 3.28 -3.49
C ALA A 124 6.20 3.06 -2.35
N SER A 125 6.15 1.91 -1.66
CA SER A 125 7.11 1.56 -0.61
C SER A 125 7.45 0.07 -0.65
N ARG A 126 8.70 -0.25 -0.96
CA ARG A 126 9.21 -1.64 -0.94
C ARG A 126 9.28 -2.21 0.48
N SER A 127 9.50 -1.35 1.48
CA SER A 127 9.60 -1.70 2.90
C SER A 127 8.25 -1.63 3.63
N PHE A 128 7.13 -1.52 2.91
CA PHE A 128 5.80 -1.34 3.50
C PHE A 128 5.44 -2.45 4.51
N LEU A 129 5.79 -3.70 4.22
CA LEU A 129 5.52 -4.82 5.14
C LEU A 129 6.43 -4.77 6.38
N ASP A 130 7.69 -4.38 6.21
CA ASP A 130 8.63 -4.22 7.34
C ASP A 130 8.22 -3.04 8.25
N GLN A 131 7.63 -2.00 7.67
CA GLN A 131 7.01 -0.90 8.39
C GLN A 131 5.82 -1.38 9.24
N ALA A 132 4.97 -2.27 8.69
CA ALA A 132 3.89 -2.89 9.45
C ALA A 132 4.43 -3.79 10.59
N VAL A 133 5.48 -4.56 10.35
CA VAL A 133 6.19 -5.33 11.39
C VAL A 133 6.64 -4.41 12.52
N ARG A 134 7.32 -3.30 12.20
CA ARG A 134 7.79 -2.32 13.18
C ARG A 134 6.63 -1.75 14.03
N ILE A 135 5.47 -1.51 13.45
CA ILE A 135 4.29 -1.05 14.20
C ILE A 135 3.85 -2.11 15.23
N PHE A 136 3.84 -3.38 14.86
CA PHE A 136 3.44 -4.47 15.73
C PHE A 136 4.45 -4.76 16.85
N GLU A 137 5.75 -4.61 16.56
CA GLU A 137 6.83 -4.79 17.54
C GLU A 137 7.00 -3.59 18.50
N SER A 138 6.61 -2.40 18.06
CA SER A 138 6.80 -1.16 18.81
C SER A 138 6.03 -1.17 20.12
N THR A 139 6.72 -1.09 21.25
CA THR A 139 6.12 -0.93 22.59
C THR A 139 5.47 0.44 22.81
N THR A 140 5.75 1.40 21.91
CA THR A 140 5.24 2.78 21.97
C THR A 140 4.04 3.01 21.04
N SER A 141 3.70 2.06 20.17
CA SER A 141 2.56 2.20 19.27
C SER A 141 1.23 2.02 20.02
N ASN A 142 0.31 2.96 19.81
CA ASN A 142 -1.04 2.89 20.35
C ASN A 142 -1.79 1.65 19.82
N ILE A 143 -2.58 1.00 20.68
CA ILE A 143 -3.44 -0.13 20.34
C ILE A 143 -4.33 0.15 19.12
N GLU A 144 -4.88 1.36 18.98
CA GLU A 144 -5.70 1.75 17.84
C GLU A 144 -4.94 1.71 16.51
N ILE A 145 -3.66 2.06 16.53
CA ILE A 145 -2.78 2.01 15.36
C ILE A 145 -2.47 0.56 14.99
N ARG A 146 -2.22 -0.29 15.97
CA ARG A 146 -2.05 -1.74 15.73
C ARG A 146 -3.32 -2.35 15.14
N VAL A 147 -4.50 -2.06 15.70
CA VAL A 147 -5.78 -2.51 15.15
C VAL A 147 -5.97 -2.02 13.71
N ALA A 148 -5.73 -0.73 13.45
CA ALA A 148 -5.87 -0.15 12.11
C ALA A 148 -4.89 -0.77 11.11
N THR A 149 -3.67 -1.10 11.54
CA THR A 149 -2.65 -1.76 10.73
C THR A 149 -3.05 -3.21 10.45
N CYS A 150 -3.53 -3.97 11.44
CA CYS A 150 -4.10 -5.30 11.21
C CYS A 150 -5.26 -5.24 10.20
N ARG A 151 -6.14 -4.24 10.32
CA ARG A 151 -7.24 -4.05 9.35
C ARG A 151 -6.72 -3.79 7.94
N LEU A 152 -5.67 -2.96 7.78
CA LEU A 152 -5.03 -2.70 6.49
C LEU A 152 -4.43 -3.96 5.89
N ILE A 153 -3.63 -4.71 6.67
CA ILE A 153 -3.05 -5.99 6.23
C ILE A 153 -4.15 -6.99 5.88
N GLY A 154 -5.21 -7.09 6.68
CA GLY A 154 -6.36 -7.95 6.39
C GLY A 154 -7.09 -7.57 5.09
N ASN A 155 -7.21 -6.29 4.79
CA ASN A 155 -7.80 -5.84 3.52
C ASN A 155 -6.91 -6.19 2.32
N LEU A 156 -5.58 -6.10 2.46
CA LEU A 156 -4.64 -6.57 1.44
C LEU A 156 -4.69 -8.09 1.28
N CYS A 157 -4.79 -8.83 2.39
CA CYS A 157 -4.86 -10.29 2.40
C CYS A 157 -6.14 -10.84 1.76
N ASN A 158 -7.21 -10.06 1.65
CA ASN A 158 -8.44 -10.46 0.97
C ASN A 158 -8.24 -10.73 -0.53
N ASN A 159 -7.13 -10.26 -1.13
CA ASN A 159 -6.80 -10.52 -2.51
C ASN A 159 -5.75 -11.65 -2.65
N LYS A 160 -6.14 -12.75 -3.31
CA LYS A 160 -5.30 -13.94 -3.52
C LYS A 160 -3.96 -13.61 -4.21
N GLU A 161 -3.99 -12.78 -5.26
CA GLU A 161 -2.79 -12.48 -6.05
C GLU A 161 -1.78 -11.67 -5.23
N LEU A 162 -2.23 -10.69 -4.43
CA LEU A 162 -1.35 -9.97 -3.51
C LEU A 162 -0.77 -10.89 -2.44
N VAL A 163 -1.57 -11.82 -1.90
CA VAL A 163 -1.08 -12.81 -0.94
C VAL A 163 0.05 -13.63 -1.55
N THR A 164 -0.20 -14.27 -2.69
CA THR A 164 0.76 -15.18 -3.33
C THR A 164 2.01 -14.51 -3.89
N SER A 165 1.92 -13.26 -4.35
CA SER A 165 3.02 -12.58 -5.07
C SER A 165 3.81 -11.58 -4.22
N TRP A 166 3.35 -11.29 -3.00
CA TRP A 166 3.92 -10.25 -2.16
C TRP A 166 3.81 -10.56 -0.67
N LEU A 167 2.59 -10.66 -0.14
CA LEU A 167 2.41 -10.67 1.32
C LEU A 167 3.04 -11.93 1.93
N SER A 168 2.83 -13.11 1.35
CA SER A 168 3.34 -14.39 1.86
C SER A 168 4.87 -14.48 1.92
N SER A 169 5.60 -13.60 1.22
CA SER A 169 7.06 -13.57 1.28
C SER A 169 7.63 -12.97 2.57
N ASN A 170 6.81 -12.26 3.36
CA ASN A 170 7.23 -11.68 4.63
C ASN A 170 6.73 -12.55 5.79
N THR A 171 7.48 -13.59 6.12
CA THR A 171 7.12 -14.53 7.22
C THR A 171 7.10 -13.83 8.57
N ILE A 172 8.03 -12.90 8.80
CA ILE A 172 8.15 -12.13 10.05
C ILE A 172 6.85 -11.38 10.35
N LEU A 173 6.21 -10.78 9.33
CA LEU A 173 4.91 -10.12 9.47
C LEU A 173 3.86 -11.06 10.07
N PHE A 174 3.77 -12.29 9.58
CA PHE A 174 2.76 -13.24 10.04
C PHE A 174 3.10 -13.85 11.40
N ASP A 175 4.38 -14.01 11.73
CA ASP A 175 4.82 -14.38 13.08
C ASP A 175 4.39 -13.32 14.09
N ARG A 176 4.56 -12.02 13.76
CA ARG A 176 4.08 -10.93 14.62
C ARG A 176 2.57 -10.88 14.72
N ILE A 177 1.84 -11.12 13.64
CA ILE A 177 0.37 -11.20 13.67
C ILE A 177 -0.10 -12.40 14.50
N ALA A 178 0.61 -13.53 14.47
CA ALA A 178 0.30 -14.69 15.30
C ALA A 178 0.43 -14.35 16.80
N LEU A 179 1.51 -13.69 17.20
CA LEU A 179 1.70 -13.25 18.59
C LEU A 179 0.60 -12.29 19.06
N LEU A 180 0.05 -11.47 18.15
CA LEU A 180 -1.06 -10.56 18.47
C LEU A 180 -2.38 -11.29 18.78
N LEU A 181 -2.52 -12.58 18.46
CA LEU A 181 -3.69 -13.38 18.87
C LEU A 181 -3.79 -13.56 20.39
N GLU A 182 -2.66 -13.41 21.11
CA GLU A 182 -2.62 -13.47 22.58
C GLU A 182 -3.03 -12.12 23.22
N SER A 183 -3.38 -11.12 22.42
CA SER A 183 -3.83 -9.82 22.93
C SER A 183 -5.17 -9.93 23.67
N THR A 184 -5.31 -9.19 24.75
CA THR A 184 -6.59 -9.00 25.45
C THR A 184 -7.56 -8.08 24.70
N ASN A 185 -7.10 -7.44 23.61
CA ASN A 185 -7.93 -6.56 22.79
C ASN A 185 -8.66 -7.36 21.70
N GLU A 186 -9.98 -7.54 21.86
CA GLU A 186 -10.81 -8.32 20.92
C GLU A 186 -10.75 -7.81 19.47
N ASN A 187 -10.58 -6.50 19.26
CA ASN A 187 -10.48 -5.94 17.91
C ASN A 187 -9.18 -6.39 17.21
N ILE A 188 -8.07 -6.47 17.95
CA ILE A 188 -6.81 -7.04 17.41
C ILE A 188 -7.03 -8.50 17.04
N VAL A 189 -7.53 -9.30 17.99
CA VAL A 189 -7.73 -10.75 17.79
C VAL A 189 -8.63 -11.00 16.59
N THR A 190 -9.74 -10.27 16.47
CA THR A 190 -10.67 -10.36 15.35
C THR A 190 -9.99 -10.09 14.00
N GLN A 191 -9.17 -9.02 13.91
CA GLN A 191 -8.45 -8.74 12.66
C GLN A 191 -7.37 -9.78 12.35
N CYS A 192 -6.66 -10.29 13.36
CA CYS A 192 -5.65 -11.33 13.18
C CYS A 192 -6.28 -12.65 12.69
N LEU A 193 -7.38 -13.09 13.30
CA LEU A 193 -8.15 -14.26 12.84
C LEU A 193 -8.63 -14.09 11.39
N ARG A 194 -9.13 -12.90 11.04
CA ARG A 194 -9.54 -12.57 9.66
C ARG A 194 -8.37 -12.68 8.68
N ILE A 195 -7.17 -12.23 9.05
CA ILE A 195 -5.96 -12.37 8.23
C ILE A 195 -5.65 -13.86 7.99
N PHE A 196 -5.59 -14.67 9.04
CA PHE A 196 -5.31 -16.10 8.91
C PHE A 196 -6.38 -16.86 8.12
N LEU A 197 -7.65 -16.46 8.23
CA LEU A 197 -8.73 -17.00 7.41
C LEU A 197 -8.47 -16.74 5.91
N PHE A 198 -8.10 -15.50 5.54
CA PHE A 198 -7.77 -15.20 4.14
C PHE A 198 -6.55 -15.96 3.65
N LEU A 199 -5.47 -16.01 4.44
CA LEU A 199 -4.26 -16.77 4.08
C LEU A 199 -4.58 -18.24 3.85
N SER A 200 -5.39 -18.85 4.72
CA SER A 200 -5.83 -20.24 4.59
C SER A 200 -6.65 -20.43 3.31
N ASN A 201 -7.66 -19.59 3.08
CA ASN A 201 -8.50 -19.66 1.88
C ASN A 201 -7.71 -19.51 0.58
N HIS A 202 -6.67 -18.67 0.58
CA HIS A 202 -5.81 -18.45 -0.57
C HIS A 202 -4.76 -19.57 -0.77
N SER A 203 -4.33 -20.23 0.31
CA SER A 203 -3.38 -21.35 0.28
C SER A 203 -4.04 -22.68 -0.12
N PHE A 204 -5.29 -22.92 0.28
CA PHE A 204 -5.99 -24.20 0.06
C PHE A 204 -6.91 -24.23 -1.18
N THR A 205 -7.06 -23.11 -1.91
CA THR A 205 -7.80 -23.10 -3.18
C THR A 205 -6.97 -23.79 -4.27
N ARG A 206 -7.13 -25.12 -4.32
CA ARG A 206 -6.63 -26.11 -5.29
C ARG A 206 -6.15 -25.50 -6.60
N VAL A 207 -4.87 -25.75 -6.90
CA VAL A 207 -4.36 -25.86 -8.25
C VAL A 207 -5.16 -26.95 -8.97
N LYS A 208 -6.23 -26.58 -9.68
CA LYS A 208 -6.71 -27.41 -10.79
C LYS A 208 -5.64 -27.30 -11.89
N ARG A 209 -4.58 -28.11 -11.78
CA ARG A 209 -3.75 -28.44 -12.94
C ARG A 209 -4.71 -29.12 -13.92
N LEU A 210 -5.00 -28.45 -15.02
CA LEU A 210 -5.51 -29.10 -16.22
C LEU A 210 -4.47 -30.17 -16.56
N LEU A 211 -4.87 -31.44 -16.43
CA LEU A 211 -4.24 -32.57 -17.09
C LEU A 211 -4.63 -32.52 -18.57
#